data_AF-A0A1B6JJF6-F1
#
_entry.id   AF-A0A1B6JJF6-F1
#
_cell.length_a   1.000
_cell.length_b   1.000
_cell.length_c   1.000
_cell.angle_alpha   90.00
_cell.angle_beta   90.00
_cell.angle_gamma   90.00
#
_symmetry.space_group_name_H-M   'P 1'
#
loop_
_entity.id
_entity.type
_entity.pdbx_description
1 polymer ?
#
loop_
_entity_poly.entity_id
_entity_poly.type
_entity_poly.pdbx_seq_one_letter_code
_entity_poly.pdbx_strand_id
1 'polypeptide(L)'
;MWRCNAVVTCAQQLLLMYVFILLVLFSCLSHSKELLTEPEDFKKLDAKITQFLRDPTKDGWEDNLKDIDFFLNSMKNMIMVLNGTLPGLTKGFLSKVRQFHDNDKPIFIDLDVVEYELQPRIKVSDEDFTRLCWLRIYSEKDWEYLCEIMKNKHKLESTI
;
A
#
# COMPACT_ATOMS: atom_id res chain seq x y z
N MET A 1 -52.72 29.96 -2.03
CA MET A 1 -52.25 28.62 -2.46
C MET A 1 -50.85 28.62 -3.09
N TRP A 2 -49.96 29.58 -2.79
CA TRP A 2 -48.65 29.73 -3.48
C TRP A 2 -47.41 29.53 -2.58
N ARG A 3 -47.59 29.32 -1.27
CA ARG A 3 -46.47 29.22 -0.32
C ARG A 3 -45.95 27.79 -0.08
N CYS A 4 -46.72 26.75 -0.42
CA CYS A 4 -46.29 25.36 -0.19
C CYS A 4 -45.30 24.85 -1.25
N ASN A 5 -45.38 25.30 -2.51
CA ASN A 5 -44.52 24.76 -3.57
C ASN A 5 -43.04 25.17 -3.45
N ALA A 6 -42.76 26.37 -2.92
CA ALA A 6 -41.38 26.87 -2.79
C ALA A 6 -40.58 26.19 -1.67
N VAL A 7 -41.26 25.74 -0.61
CA VAL A 7 -40.62 25.02 0.50
C VAL A 7 -40.26 23.59 0.08
N VAL A 8 -41.14 22.95 -0.70
CA VAL A 8 -40.93 21.59 -1.22
C VAL A 8 -39.74 21.56 -2.20
N THR A 9 -39.62 22.53 -3.11
CA THR A 9 -38.50 22.60 -4.04
C THR A 9 -37.16 22.87 -3.36
N CYS A 10 -37.14 23.71 -2.32
CA CYS A 10 -35.92 23.98 -1.54
C CYS A 10 -35.46 22.73 -0.76
N ALA A 11 -36.39 22.01 -0.12
CA ALA A 11 -36.08 20.75 0.56
C ALA A 11 -35.59 19.67 -0.42
N GLN A 12 -36.17 19.59 -1.63
CA GLN A 12 -35.73 18.67 -2.68
C GLN A 12 -34.31 19.00 -3.19
N GLN A 13 -33.98 20.27 -3.36
CA GLN A 13 -32.64 20.71 -3.78
C GLN A 13 -31.58 20.41 -2.71
N LEU A 14 -31.89 20.64 -1.43
CA LEU A 14 -30.99 20.30 -0.33
C LEU A 14 -30.75 18.79 -0.23
N LEU A 15 -31.80 17.98 -0.45
CA LEU A 15 -31.70 16.51 -0.41
C LEU A 15 -30.85 15.98 -1.57
N LEU A 16 -31.03 16.52 -2.78
CA LEU A 16 -30.21 16.20 -3.95
C LEU A 16 -28.73 16.58 -3.75
N MET A 17 -28.47 17.75 -3.16
CA MET A 17 -27.11 18.19 -2.87
C MET A 17 -26.44 17.29 -1.83
N TYR A 18 -27.18 16.85 -0.81
CA TYR A 18 -26.67 15.93 0.22
C TYR A 18 -26.37 14.54 -0.36
N VAL A 19 -27.24 14.01 -1.23
CA VAL A 19 -27.00 12.75 -1.94
C VAL A 19 -25.79 12.87 -2.87
N PHE A 20 -25.61 14.01 -3.55
CA PHE A 20 -24.46 14.24 -4.41
C PHE A 20 -23.15 14.30 -3.61
N ILE A 21 -23.15 15.00 -2.46
CA ILE A 21 -22.00 15.03 -1.55
C ILE A 21 -21.70 13.63 -1.00
N LEU A 22 -22.71 12.85 -0.62
CA LEU A 22 -22.54 11.46 -0.20
C LEU A 22 -21.97 10.59 -1.32
N LEU A 23 -22.43 10.73 -2.56
CA LEU A 23 -21.92 9.99 -3.72
C LEU A 23 -20.48 10.39 -4.07
N VAL A 24 -20.13 11.67 -3.95
CA VAL A 24 -18.76 12.17 -4.13
C VAL A 24 -17.86 11.63 -3.00
N LEU A 25 -18.31 11.65 -1.75
CA LEU A 25 -17.57 11.06 -0.63
C LEU A 25 -17.40 9.54 -0.79
N PHE A 26 -18.43 8.82 -1.24
CA PHE A 26 -18.35 7.39 -1.53
C PHE A 26 -17.39 7.08 -2.68
N SER A 27 -17.44 7.86 -3.77
CA SER A 27 -16.53 7.67 -4.91
C SER A 27 -15.08 8.05 -4.59
N CYS A 28 -14.85 9.03 -3.71
CA CYS A 28 -13.53 9.32 -3.15
C CYS A 28 -13.01 8.21 -2.21
N LEU A 29 -13.88 7.59 -1.40
CA LEU A 29 -13.52 6.42 -0.56
C LEU A 29 -13.26 5.15 -1.38
N SER A 30 -13.89 5.04 -2.56
CA SER A 30 -13.76 3.90 -3.48
C SER A 30 -12.46 3.88 -4.27
N HIS A 31 -11.61 4.91 -4.15
CA HIS A 31 -10.29 4.96 -4.80
C HIS A 31 -9.14 4.47 -3.90
N SER A 32 -9.46 3.84 -2.76
CA SER A 32 -8.45 3.02 -2.07
C SER A 32 -8.08 1.87 -3.02
N LYS A 33 -6.88 1.94 -3.61
CA LYS A 33 -6.31 0.80 -4.33
C LYS A 33 -6.41 -0.39 -3.40
N GLU A 34 -7.09 -1.45 -3.85
CA GLU A 34 -7.17 -2.70 -3.11
C GLU A 34 -5.72 -3.16 -2.87
N LEU A 35 -5.32 -3.22 -1.60
CA LEU A 35 -3.95 -3.55 -1.22
C LEU A 35 -3.64 -4.97 -1.69
N LEU A 36 -2.37 -5.25 -1.95
CA LEU A 36 -1.97 -6.55 -2.48
C LEU A 36 -2.28 -7.65 -1.46
N THR A 37 -2.97 -8.68 -1.93
CA THR A 37 -3.24 -9.90 -1.15
C THR A 37 -2.65 -11.15 -1.80
N GLU A 38 -2.33 -11.11 -3.10
CA GLU A 38 -1.83 -12.25 -3.86
C GLU A 38 -0.29 -12.25 -3.93
N PRO A 39 0.39 -13.36 -3.59
CA PRO A 39 1.85 -13.47 -3.62
C PRO A 39 2.48 -13.12 -4.97
N GLU A 40 1.82 -13.50 -6.08
CA GLU A 40 2.32 -13.23 -7.44
C GLU A 40 2.32 -11.74 -7.77
N ASP A 41 1.40 -10.95 -7.20
CA ASP A 41 1.36 -9.52 -7.44
C ASP A 41 2.44 -8.78 -6.64
N PHE A 42 2.78 -9.27 -5.43
CA PHE A 42 3.98 -8.81 -4.72
C PHE A 42 5.23 -9.09 -5.55
N LYS A 43 5.36 -10.28 -6.14
CA LYS A 43 6.53 -10.65 -6.94
C LYS A 43 6.69 -9.78 -8.20
N LYS A 44 5.59 -9.50 -8.89
CA LYS A 44 5.60 -8.57 -10.04
C LYS A 44 6.00 -7.16 -9.63
N LEU A 45 5.49 -6.68 -8.50
CA LEU A 45 5.80 -5.34 -8.01
C LEU A 45 7.26 -5.24 -7.53
N ASP A 46 7.77 -6.24 -6.81
CA ASP A 46 9.19 -6.34 -6.44
C ASP A 46 10.09 -6.32 -7.67
N ALA A 47 9.78 -7.11 -8.72
CA ALA A 47 10.57 -7.10 -9.95
C ALA A 47 10.60 -5.71 -10.62
N LYS A 48 9.46 -5.01 -10.65
CA LYS A 48 9.35 -3.64 -11.19
C LYS A 48 10.19 -2.66 -10.37
N ILE A 49 10.06 -2.68 -9.04
CA ILE A 49 10.83 -1.81 -8.14
C ILE A 49 12.32 -2.10 -8.26
N THR A 50 12.71 -3.37 -8.25
CA THR A 50 14.10 -3.82 -8.42
C THR A 50 14.70 -3.30 -9.72
N GLN A 51 13.95 -3.36 -10.82
CA GLN A 51 14.40 -2.81 -12.10
C GLN A 51 14.64 -1.30 -12.01
N PHE A 52 13.71 -0.57 -11.39
CA PHE A 52 13.84 0.87 -11.17
C PHE A 52 15.06 1.21 -10.30
N LEU A 53 15.29 0.51 -9.21
CA LEU A 53 16.43 0.82 -8.32
C LEU A 53 17.79 0.52 -8.97
N ARG A 54 17.85 -0.40 -9.92
CA ARG A 54 19.08 -0.72 -10.68
C ARG A 54 19.43 0.36 -11.69
N ASP A 55 18.44 0.95 -12.35
CA ASP A 55 18.64 1.98 -13.37
C ASP A 55 17.54 3.06 -13.28
N PRO A 56 17.59 3.92 -12.26
CA PRO A 56 16.54 4.89 -12.03
C PRO A 56 16.63 6.07 -13.00
N THR A 57 15.47 6.44 -13.54
CA THR A 57 15.30 7.62 -14.38
C THR A 57 14.51 8.69 -13.64
N LYS A 58 14.75 9.96 -14.01
CA LYS A 58 13.94 11.07 -13.48
C LYS A 58 12.48 10.93 -13.88
N ASP A 59 12.26 10.55 -15.13
CA ASP A 59 10.93 10.23 -15.63
C ASP A 59 10.43 8.95 -14.97
N GLY A 60 9.26 9.02 -14.34
CA GLY A 60 8.68 7.90 -13.59
C GLY A 60 9.19 7.75 -12.15
N TRP A 61 10.08 8.63 -11.66
CA TRP A 61 10.58 8.57 -10.28
C TRP A 61 9.44 8.52 -9.24
N GLU A 62 8.53 9.49 -9.31
CA GLU A 62 7.42 9.60 -8.37
C GLU A 62 6.47 8.38 -8.44
N ASP A 63 6.24 7.84 -9.63
CA ASP A 63 5.39 6.67 -9.80
C ASP A 63 6.04 5.42 -9.19
N ASN A 64 7.35 5.26 -9.34
CA ASN A 64 8.09 4.16 -8.70
C ASN A 64 8.16 4.34 -7.17
N LEU A 65 8.28 5.57 -6.65
CA LEU A 65 8.18 5.80 -5.21
C LEU A 65 6.79 5.43 -4.66
N LYS A 66 5.72 5.73 -5.41
CA LYS A 66 4.36 5.30 -5.06
C LYS A 66 4.19 3.79 -5.11
N ASP A 67 4.87 3.10 -6.02
CA ASP A 67 4.86 1.64 -6.09
C ASP A 67 5.54 1.01 -4.87
N ILE A 68 6.68 1.56 -4.42
CA ILE A 68 7.35 1.14 -3.18
C ILE A 68 6.43 1.38 -1.97
N ASP A 69 5.85 2.58 -1.87
CA ASP A 69 4.92 2.91 -0.78
C ASP A 69 3.68 1.99 -0.78
N PHE A 70 3.13 1.68 -1.95
CA PHE A 70 2.01 0.76 -2.09
C PHE A 70 2.38 -0.68 -1.68
N PHE A 71 3.57 -1.16 -2.06
CA PHE A 71 4.11 -2.44 -1.60
C PHE A 71 4.17 -2.48 -0.06
N LEU A 72 4.76 -1.44 0.54
CA LEU A 72 4.92 -1.31 1.99
C LEU A 72 3.59 -1.29 2.72
N ASN A 73 2.64 -0.49 2.24
CA ASN A 73 1.31 -0.41 2.83
C ASN A 73 0.56 -1.75 2.74
N SER A 74 0.79 -2.52 1.66
CA SER A 74 0.21 -3.85 1.50
C SER A 74 0.81 -4.85 2.52
N MET A 75 2.13 -4.81 2.71
CA MET A 75 2.81 -5.63 3.72
C MET A 75 2.41 -5.24 5.16
N LYS A 76 2.29 -3.94 5.46
CA LYS A 76 1.78 -3.46 6.75
C LYS A 76 0.37 -3.94 7.02
N ASN A 77 -0.51 -3.94 6.03
CA ASN A 77 -1.85 -4.49 6.17
C ASN A 77 -1.77 -5.99 6.53
N MET A 78 -0.90 -6.75 5.86
CA MET A 78 -0.69 -8.15 6.23
C MET A 78 -0.33 -8.31 7.70
N ILE A 79 0.66 -7.55 8.16
CA ILE A 79 1.11 -7.52 9.55
C ILE A 79 -0.04 -7.18 10.50
N MET A 80 -0.83 -6.15 10.18
CA MET A 80 -1.96 -5.70 11.00
C MET A 80 -3.08 -6.75 11.09
N VAL A 81 -3.33 -7.51 10.03
CA VAL A 81 -4.29 -8.61 10.08
C VAL A 81 -3.74 -9.77 10.91
N LEU A 82 -2.47 -10.13 10.74
CA LEU A 82 -1.85 -11.25 11.46
C LEU A 82 -1.71 -10.99 12.96
N ASN A 83 -1.46 -9.74 13.37
CA ASN A 83 -1.33 -9.37 14.77
C ASN A 83 -2.68 -9.05 15.45
N GLY A 84 -3.79 -9.15 14.71
CA GLY A 84 -5.14 -8.92 15.23
C GLY A 84 -5.55 -7.45 15.37
N THR A 85 -4.75 -6.50 14.86
CA THR A 85 -5.12 -5.08 14.80
C THR A 85 -6.24 -4.83 13.79
N LEU A 86 -6.25 -5.59 12.68
CA LEU A 86 -7.31 -5.57 11.68
C LEU A 86 -8.04 -6.92 11.61
N PRO A 87 -9.36 -6.91 11.41
CA PRO A 87 -10.10 -8.13 11.08
C PRO A 87 -9.67 -8.63 9.69
N GLY A 88 -9.89 -9.92 9.43
CA GLY A 88 -9.60 -10.53 8.12
C GLY A 88 -8.70 -11.76 8.19
N LEU A 89 -8.27 -12.16 9.39
CA LEU A 89 -7.52 -13.40 9.57
C LEU A 89 -8.42 -14.59 9.23
N THR A 90 -8.08 -15.26 8.13
CA THR A 90 -8.75 -16.48 7.64
C THR A 90 -7.70 -17.48 7.21
N LYS A 91 -8.08 -18.76 7.07
CA LYS A 91 -7.16 -19.81 6.59
C LYS A 91 -6.61 -19.48 5.19
N GLY A 92 -7.44 -18.93 4.30
CA GLY A 92 -7.03 -18.52 2.97
C GLY A 92 -6.03 -17.36 3.00
N PHE A 93 -6.29 -16.36 3.83
CA PHE A 93 -5.37 -15.24 4.03
C PHE A 93 -4.01 -15.69 4.58
N LEU A 94 -4.01 -16.50 5.64
CA LEU A 94 -2.77 -17.02 6.23
C LEU A 94 -1.97 -17.88 5.24
N SER A 95 -2.66 -18.65 4.37
CA SER A 95 -2.03 -19.41 3.30
C SER A 95 -1.32 -18.50 2.29
N LYS A 96 -1.94 -17.38 1.91
CA LYS A 96 -1.34 -16.40 0.98
C LYS A 96 -0.12 -15.72 1.61
N VAL A 97 -0.24 -15.25 2.85
CA VAL A 97 0.90 -14.66 3.58
C VAL A 97 2.05 -15.66 3.69
N ARG A 98 1.76 -16.95 3.95
CA ARG A 98 2.78 -18.00 3.98
C ARG A 98 3.48 -18.13 2.63
N GLN A 99 2.74 -18.21 1.53
CA GLN A 99 3.33 -18.29 0.19
C GLN A 99 4.19 -17.05 -0.13
N PHE A 100 3.72 -15.85 0.27
CA PHE A 100 4.51 -14.63 0.14
C PHE A 100 5.81 -14.70 0.95
N HIS A 101 5.74 -15.10 2.22
CA HIS A 101 6.91 -15.25 3.10
C HIS A 101 7.88 -16.33 2.61
N ASP A 102 7.37 -17.44 2.07
CA ASP A 102 8.18 -18.57 1.61
C ASP A 102 8.83 -18.30 0.23
N ASN A 103 8.44 -17.22 -0.47
CA ASN A 103 9.02 -16.76 -1.75
C ASN A 103 10.30 -15.92 -1.57
N ASP A 104 11.01 -16.09 -0.46
CA ASP A 104 12.18 -15.32 -0.04
C ASP A 104 11.92 -13.82 0.21
N LYS A 105 12.92 -13.12 0.77
CA LYS A 105 12.87 -11.68 1.01
C LYS A 105 12.75 -10.92 -0.33
N PRO A 106 11.86 -9.91 -0.44
CA PRO A 106 11.76 -9.09 -1.66
C PRO A 106 13.11 -8.48 -2.04
N ILE A 107 13.50 -8.64 -3.30
CA ILE A 107 14.86 -8.34 -3.79
C ILE A 107 15.19 -6.86 -3.62
N PHE A 108 14.20 -5.97 -3.85
CA PHE A 108 14.44 -4.54 -3.76
C PHE A 108 14.87 -4.07 -2.35
N ILE A 109 14.55 -4.85 -1.31
CA ILE A 109 14.92 -4.52 0.07
C ILE A 109 16.42 -4.71 0.29
N ASP A 110 17.01 -5.77 -0.28
CA ASP A 110 18.43 -6.10 -0.16
C ASP A 110 19.30 -5.39 -1.21
N LEU A 111 18.70 -4.68 -2.16
CA LEU A 111 19.45 -4.04 -3.22
C LEU A 111 20.23 -2.85 -2.69
N ASP A 112 21.57 -2.92 -2.74
CA ASP A 112 22.45 -1.81 -2.39
C ASP A 112 22.32 -0.68 -3.42
N VAL A 113 21.64 0.38 -3.00
CA VAL A 113 21.47 1.62 -3.78
C VAL A 113 22.58 2.57 -3.34
N VAL A 114 23.65 2.68 -4.15
CA VAL A 114 24.81 3.54 -3.82
C VAL A 114 24.44 5.00 -4.01
N GLU A 115 24.09 5.65 -2.89
CA GLU A 115 23.50 6.99 -2.84
C GLU A 115 24.33 8.06 -3.59
N TYR A 116 25.66 8.01 -3.40
CA TYR A 116 26.60 8.96 -4.00
C TYR A 116 26.68 8.87 -5.53
N GLU A 117 26.36 7.70 -6.12
CA GLU A 117 26.43 7.50 -7.57
C GLU A 117 25.14 7.88 -8.29
N LEU A 118 24.02 7.86 -7.57
CA LEU A 118 22.68 8.00 -8.14
C LEU A 118 22.21 9.45 -8.19
N GLN A 119 22.43 10.21 -7.11
CA GLN A 119 21.99 11.60 -7.02
C GLN A 119 22.51 12.48 -8.19
N PRO A 120 23.78 12.40 -8.63
CA PRO A 120 24.29 13.19 -9.75
C PRO A 120 23.69 12.79 -11.11
N ARG A 121 23.31 11.52 -11.28
CA ARG A 121 22.81 10.97 -12.55
C ARG A 121 21.36 11.31 -12.80
N ILE A 122 20.52 11.22 -11.77
CA ILE A 122 19.06 11.31 -11.90
C ILE A 122 18.58 12.76 -11.73
N LYS A 123 19.38 13.63 -11.08
CA LYS A 123 19.04 15.05 -10.81
C LYS A 123 17.69 15.21 -10.11
N VAL A 124 17.46 14.38 -9.09
CA VAL A 124 16.33 14.47 -8.15
C VAL A 124 16.71 15.35 -6.97
N SER A 125 15.70 15.87 -6.25
CA SER A 125 15.94 16.68 -5.05
C SER A 125 16.46 15.83 -3.89
N ASP A 126 17.14 16.45 -2.93
CA ASP A 126 17.59 15.78 -1.70
C ASP A 126 16.41 15.22 -0.91
N GLU A 127 15.25 15.90 -0.94
CA GLU A 127 14.01 15.46 -0.29
C GLU A 127 13.48 14.17 -0.93
N ASP A 128 13.42 14.10 -2.26
CA ASP A 128 12.98 12.92 -3.00
C ASP A 128 13.91 11.73 -2.77
N PHE A 129 15.22 12.01 -2.74
CA PHE A 129 16.22 11.00 -2.45
C PHE A 129 16.11 10.49 -1.01
N THR A 130 15.94 11.40 -0.06
CA THR A 130 15.69 11.07 1.35
C THR A 130 14.43 10.21 1.51
N ARG A 131 13.36 10.51 0.77
CA ARG A 131 12.13 9.70 0.77
C ARG A 131 12.39 8.26 0.30
N LEU A 132 13.18 8.06 -0.75
CA LEU A 132 13.58 6.71 -1.17
C LEU A 132 14.33 5.96 -0.05
N CYS A 133 15.28 6.63 0.62
CA CYS A 133 16.05 6.05 1.71
C CYS A 133 15.15 5.61 2.87
N TRP A 134 14.20 6.47 3.27
CA TRP A 134 13.21 6.13 4.29
C TRP A 134 12.36 4.92 3.89
N LEU A 135 11.86 4.89 2.66
CA LEU A 135 11.06 3.77 2.17
C LEU A 135 11.84 2.46 2.25
N ARG A 136 13.13 2.45 1.89
CA ARG A 136 13.99 1.25 2.01
C ARG A 136 14.15 0.80 3.46
N ILE A 137 14.48 1.72 4.37
CA ILE A 137 14.62 1.42 5.81
C ILE A 137 13.32 0.83 6.39
N TYR A 138 12.17 1.41 6.05
CA TYR A 138 10.88 0.88 6.50
C TYR A 138 10.58 -0.49 5.90
N SER A 139 10.98 -0.73 4.64
CA SER A 139 10.78 -2.03 3.98
C SER A 139 11.50 -3.15 4.69
N GLU A 140 12.74 -2.92 5.10
CA GLU A 140 13.50 -3.89 5.86
C GLU A 140 12.85 -4.18 7.21
N LYS A 141 12.49 -3.14 7.97
CA LYS A 141 11.85 -3.31 9.28
C LYS A 141 10.51 -4.03 9.22
N ASP A 142 9.67 -3.66 8.26
CA ASP A 142 8.36 -4.29 8.09
C ASP A 142 8.51 -5.78 7.69
N TRP A 143 9.48 -6.09 6.82
CA TRP A 143 9.78 -7.48 6.46
C TRP A 143 10.27 -8.30 7.66
N GLU A 144 11.21 -7.77 8.44
CA GLU A 144 11.69 -8.44 9.66
C GLU A 144 10.54 -8.73 10.62
N TYR A 145 9.66 -7.75 10.81
CA TYR A 145 8.51 -7.91 11.69
C TYR A 145 7.51 -8.96 11.17
N LEU A 146 7.27 -9.00 9.86
CA LEU A 146 6.49 -10.08 9.25
C LEU A 146 7.12 -11.45 9.51
N CYS A 147 8.43 -11.59 9.34
CA CYS A 147 9.15 -12.84 9.63
C CYS A 147 8.98 -13.27 11.09
N GLU A 148 9.04 -12.34 12.05
CA GLU A 148 8.84 -12.63 13.47
C GLU A 148 7.43 -13.17 13.78
N ILE A 149 6.40 -12.58 13.17
CA ILE A 149 5.03 -13.06 13.28
C ILE A 149 4.93 -14.47 12.69
N MET A 150 5.53 -14.70 11.51
CA MET A 150 5.46 -15.97 10.80
C MET A 150 6.24 -17.11 11.50
N LYS A 151 7.26 -16.81 12.32
CA LYS A 151 7.87 -17.80 13.23
C LYS A 151 6.86 -18.41 14.20
N ASN A 152 5.84 -17.64 14.59
CA ASN A 152 4.78 -18.06 15.52
C ASN A 152 3.50 -18.54 14.82
N LYS A 153 3.55 -18.89 13.53
CA LYS A 153 2.38 -19.24 12.69
C LYS A 153 1.45 -20.32 13.26
N HIS A 154 1.98 -21.27 14.04
CA HIS A 154 1.17 -22.32 14.68
C HIS A 154 0.14 -21.74 15.68
N LYS A 155 0.45 -20.62 16.33
CA LYS A 155 -0.51 -19.91 17.21
C LYS A 155 -1.63 -19.28 16.40
N LEU A 156 -1.29 -18.69 15.25
CA LEU A 156 -2.27 -18.11 14.32
C LEU A 156 -3.23 -19.19 13.81
N GLU A 157 -2.72 -20.36 13.44
CA GLU A 157 -3.54 -21.49 13.00
C GLU A 157 -4.51 -21.97 14.09
N SER A 158 -4.12 -21.91 15.37
CA SER A 158 -5.00 -22.31 16.48
C SER A 158 -6.14 -21.32 16.77
N THR A 159 -6.09 -20.12 16.18
CA THR A 159 -7.06 -19.04 16.40
C THR A 159 -8.14 -18.99 15.31
N ILE A 160 -7.98 -19.76 14.23
CA ILE A 160 -8.86 -19.79 13.04
C ILE A 160 -9.54 -21.17 12.96
#